data_AF-A0A3D4IUM3-F1
#
_entry.id   AF-A0A3D4IUM3-F1
#
_cell.length_a   1.000
_cell.length_b   1.000
_cell.length_c   1.000
_cell.angle_alpha   90.00
_cell.angle_beta   90.00
_cell.angle_gamma   90.00
#
_symmetry.space_group_name_H-M   'P 1'
#
loop_
_entity.id
_entity.type
_entity.pdbx_description
1 polymer ?
#
loop_
_entity_poly.entity_id
_entity_poly.type
_entity_poly.pdbx_seq_one_letter_code
_entity_poly.pdbx_strand_id
1 'polypeptide(L)'
;MTNHVIKYLIYSIFCASAAIPAYSQLKATDPIPNDWFLRDPASDFLQGISAEKSYKTLLKDRPSRTITVAVIDTGVDIDHEDLQGVIWTNADEIPDNGIDDDNNGYIDDVHGWNFIGGKDGNVNEDTNEFTRNYVRLKKQFEGVDEKKISKRDKAAYEEYLKAKEKLEKLIAKNTEQYELYNNLYQNVSQSVDTLKILLMTDELTQELVESFQSREPNLLFAKGFVLNIFRNIGPENSLEEFLSELKETS
;
A
#
# COMPACT_ATOMS: atom_id res chain seq x y z
N MET A 1 82.73 -24.12 -15.23
CA MET A 1 82.73 -25.58 -15.00
C MET A 1 81.81 -25.83 -13.81
N THR A 2 80.52 -26.14 -14.06
CA THR A 2 79.92 -27.51 -13.99
C THR A 2 79.93 -28.08 -12.56
N ASN A 3 78.86 -28.61 -11.95
CA ASN A 3 77.58 -29.07 -12.48
C ASN A 3 76.62 -29.48 -11.33
N HIS A 4 75.32 -29.20 -11.50
CA HIS A 4 74.15 -30.10 -11.38
C HIS A 4 73.89 -30.83 -10.04
N VAL A 5 72.78 -30.53 -9.32
CA VAL A 5 71.42 -31.14 -9.44
C VAL A 5 71.38 -32.65 -9.17
N ILE A 6 70.59 -33.09 -8.16
CA ILE A 6 69.83 -34.36 -8.01
C ILE A 6 69.12 -34.30 -6.62
N LYS A 7 67.78 -34.13 -6.50
CA LYS A 7 66.63 -35.08 -6.57
C LYS A 7 66.38 -35.98 -5.32
N TYR A 8 65.31 -35.61 -4.58
CA TYR A 8 64.28 -36.37 -3.80
C TYR A 8 64.60 -37.36 -2.65
N LEU A 9 64.00 -37.13 -1.46
CA LEU A 9 63.21 -38.10 -0.62
C LEU A 9 62.68 -37.37 0.66
N ILE A 10 61.43 -36.90 0.74
CA ILE A 10 60.24 -37.51 1.39
C ILE A 10 60.48 -38.13 2.80
N TYR A 11 60.02 -37.47 3.88
CA TYR A 11 58.96 -37.98 4.79
C TYR A 11 58.58 -36.95 5.89
N SER A 12 57.27 -36.65 5.95
CA SER A 12 56.42 -36.35 7.12
C SER A 12 56.80 -35.27 8.17
N ILE A 13 56.04 -34.18 8.21
CA ILE A 13 55.04 -33.88 9.26
C ILE A 13 54.05 -32.86 8.69
N PHE A 14 52.81 -33.30 8.51
CA PHE A 14 51.68 -32.51 8.05
C PHE A 14 51.02 -31.89 9.30
N CYS A 15 51.49 -30.73 9.74
CA CYS A 15 50.73 -29.91 10.68
C CYS A 15 49.79 -29.03 9.86
N ALA A 16 48.60 -29.55 9.59
CA ALA A 16 47.48 -28.76 9.11
C ALA A 16 47.04 -27.78 10.21
N SER A 17 47.63 -26.60 10.24
CA SER A 17 46.98 -25.44 10.85
C SER A 17 45.79 -25.08 9.96
N ALA A 18 44.64 -25.66 10.27
CA ALA A 18 43.37 -25.16 9.78
C ALA A 18 43.18 -23.76 10.35
N ALA A 19 43.66 -22.75 9.61
CA ALA A 19 43.21 -21.39 9.78
C ALA A 19 41.74 -21.38 9.40
N ILE A 20 40.88 -21.55 10.40
CA ILE A 20 39.45 -21.31 10.25
C ILE A 20 39.37 -19.83 9.86
N PRO A 21 38.91 -19.46 8.65
CA PRO A 21 38.56 -18.08 8.42
C PRO A 21 37.43 -17.80 9.40
N ALA A 22 37.70 -16.92 10.37
CA ALA A 22 36.65 -16.31 11.17
C ALA A 22 35.75 -15.58 10.18
N TYR A 23 34.71 -16.26 9.70
CA TYR A 23 33.54 -15.61 9.18
C TYR A 23 33.03 -14.77 10.34
N SER A 24 33.41 -13.50 10.32
CA SER A 24 32.71 -12.45 11.03
C SER A 24 31.23 -12.67 10.74
N GLN A 25 30.50 -13.22 11.72
CA GLN A 25 29.07 -13.00 11.80
C GLN A 25 28.93 -11.48 11.93
N LEU A 26 28.73 -10.81 10.79
CA LEU A 26 28.09 -9.52 10.76
C LEU A 26 26.77 -9.74 11.49
N LYS A 27 26.72 -9.39 12.78
CA LYS A 27 25.45 -9.09 13.42
C LYS A 27 24.77 -8.12 12.46
N ALA A 28 23.56 -8.43 12.00
CA ALA A 28 22.74 -7.45 11.30
C ALA A 28 22.64 -6.23 12.22
N THR A 29 23.41 -5.21 11.86
CA THR A 29 23.70 -4.00 12.61
C THR A 29 22.51 -3.07 12.49
N ASP A 30 21.78 -2.87 13.58
CA ASP A 30 20.74 -1.85 13.80
C ASP A 30 19.59 -1.76 12.74
N PRO A 31 18.36 -1.41 13.14
CA PRO A 31 17.31 -1.17 12.17
C PRO A 31 17.72 -0.05 11.21
N ILE A 32 17.43 -0.23 9.92
CA ILE A 32 17.64 0.82 8.91
C ILE A 32 16.80 2.04 9.32
N PRO A 33 17.38 3.23 9.47
CA PRO A 33 16.63 4.43 9.82
C PRO A 33 15.55 4.74 8.77
N ASN A 34 14.41 5.28 9.19
CA ASN A 34 13.32 5.64 8.28
C ASN A 34 13.74 6.66 7.21
N ASP A 35 14.75 7.48 7.50
CA ASP A 35 15.30 8.50 6.60
C ASP A 35 16.53 8.02 5.81
N TRP A 36 16.75 6.71 5.67
CA TRP A 36 17.92 6.13 4.99
C TRP A 36 18.16 6.72 3.59
N PHE A 37 17.08 7.06 2.88
CA PHE A 37 17.15 7.61 1.53
C PHE A 37 17.76 9.02 1.50
N LEU A 38 17.77 9.76 2.61
CA LEU A 38 18.41 11.07 2.73
C LEU A 38 19.90 11.00 3.09
N ARG A 39 20.41 9.81 3.45
CA ARG A 39 21.76 9.57 3.97
C ARG A 39 22.84 9.61 2.89
N ASP A 40 24.10 9.70 3.30
CA ASP A 40 25.26 9.75 2.42
C ASP A 40 25.97 8.39 2.35
N PRO A 41 26.19 7.81 1.15
CA PRO A 41 26.84 6.50 1.01
C PRO A 41 28.25 6.43 1.58
N ALA A 42 28.98 7.54 1.61
CA ALA A 42 30.38 7.56 2.05
C ALA A 42 30.53 7.72 3.56
N SER A 43 29.69 8.53 4.23
CA SER A 43 29.75 8.74 5.68
C SER A 43 28.87 7.80 6.48
N ASP A 44 27.68 7.49 5.96
CA ASP A 44 26.63 6.77 6.70
C ASP A 44 26.55 5.30 6.29
N PHE A 45 27.33 4.89 5.28
CA PHE A 45 27.33 3.55 4.69
C PHE A 45 25.93 3.06 4.21
N LEU A 46 25.02 4.01 3.96
CA LEU A 46 23.66 3.78 3.45
C LEU A 46 23.50 4.44 2.08
N GLN A 47 22.89 3.72 1.13
CA GLN A 47 22.74 4.15 -0.27
C GLN A 47 21.64 5.21 -0.47
N GLY A 48 21.77 6.37 0.19
CA GLY A 48 20.88 7.52 0.02
C GLY A 48 21.38 8.57 -0.99
N ILE A 49 20.65 9.68 -1.10
CA ILE A 49 20.92 10.79 -2.05
C ILE A 49 21.76 11.93 -1.46
N SER A 50 22.32 11.77 -0.25
CA SER A 50 23.13 12.78 0.44
C SER A 50 22.42 14.14 0.64
N ALA A 51 21.09 14.14 0.80
CA ALA A 51 20.28 15.36 0.94
C ALA A 51 20.67 16.16 2.19
N GLU A 52 20.76 15.49 3.36
CA GLU A 52 21.12 16.11 4.63
C GLU A 52 22.51 16.76 4.61
N LYS A 53 23.46 16.06 3.99
CA LYS A 53 24.84 16.56 3.81
C LYS A 53 24.84 17.79 2.90
N SER A 54 24.03 17.79 1.84
CA SER A 54 23.92 18.92 0.90
C SER A 54 23.37 20.16 1.60
N TYR A 55 22.34 20.02 2.45
CA TYR A 55 21.82 21.11 3.28
C TYR A 55 22.89 21.69 4.22
N LYS A 56 23.65 20.82 4.91
CA LYS A 56 24.67 21.24 5.90
C LYS A 56 25.94 21.82 5.28
N THR A 57 26.22 21.54 4.00
CA THR A 57 27.47 21.92 3.34
C THR A 57 27.24 22.86 2.15
N LEU A 58 26.71 22.34 1.04
CA LEU A 58 26.59 23.07 -0.22
C LEU A 58 25.58 24.21 -0.18
N LEU A 59 24.51 24.06 0.60
CA LEU A 59 23.38 24.99 0.63
C LEU A 59 23.37 25.92 1.86
N LYS A 60 24.19 25.66 2.87
CA LYS A 60 24.15 26.34 4.18
C LYS A 60 24.09 27.88 4.10
N ASP A 61 24.91 28.47 3.23
CA ASP A 61 25.03 29.92 3.07
C ASP A 61 24.49 30.39 1.70
N ARG A 62 23.71 29.55 1.01
CA ARG A 62 23.10 29.93 -0.27
C ARG A 62 21.75 30.60 -0.03
N PRO A 63 21.43 31.68 -0.76
CA PRO A 63 20.12 32.29 -0.68
C PRO A 63 19.06 31.31 -1.16
N SER A 64 18.02 31.12 -0.34
CA SER A 64 16.84 30.33 -0.71
C SER A 64 15.95 31.12 -1.66
N ARG A 65 15.34 30.41 -2.61
CA ARG A 65 14.29 30.93 -3.48
C ARG A 65 13.10 29.98 -3.42
N THR A 66 11.91 30.53 -3.27
CA THR A 66 10.68 29.75 -3.43
C THR A 66 10.50 29.46 -4.92
N ILE A 67 10.23 28.20 -5.25
CA ILE A 67 9.91 27.75 -6.60
C ILE A 67 8.56 27.06 -6.59
N THR A 68 7.73 27.33 -7.58
CA THR A 68 6.49 26.58 -7.79
C THR A 68 6.82 25.29 -8.53
N VAL A 69 6.39 24.15 -7.99
CA VAL A 69 6.57 22.82 -8.58
C VAL A 69 5.19 22.24 -8.86
N ALA A 70 4.90 21.92 -10.12
CA ALA A 70 3.66 21.27 -10.50
C ALA A 70 3.80 19.74 -10.30
N VAL A 71 2.92 19.17 -9.49
CA VAL A 71 2.80 17.71 -9.29
C VAL A 71 1.61 17.23 -10.10
N ILE A 72 1.85 16.32 -11.05
CA ILE A 72 0.80 15.69 -11.86
C ILE A 72 0.64 14.26 -11.37
N ASP A 73 -0.29 14.06 -10.45
CA ASP A 73 -0.57 12.79 -9.80
C ASP A 73 -2.08 12.67 -9.52
N THR A 74 -2.46 11.78 -8.62
CA THR A 74 -3.81 11.51 -8.14
C THR A 74 -4.40 12.63 -7.27
N GLY A 75 -3.58 13.61 -6.87
CA GLY A 75 -3.98 14.75 -6.05
C GLY A 75 -2.98 15.00 -4.92
N VAL A 76 -3.33 15.91 -4.01
CA VAL A 76 -2.59 16.18 -2.77
C VAL A 76 -3.59 16.45 -1.67
N ASP A 77 -3.33 15.93 -0.47
CA ASP A 77 -4.08 16.33 0.73
C ASP A 77 -3.59 17.72 1.17
N ILE A 78 -4.36 18.74 0.81
CA ILE A 78 -4.03 20.13 1.13
C ILE A 78 -4.13 20.45 2.63
N ASP A 79 -4.82 19.60 3.40
CA ASP A 79 -5.00 19.79 4.85
C ASP A 79 -3.92 19.07 5.67
N HIS A 80 -3.07 18.27 5.03
CA HIS A 80 -1.99 17.53 5.69
C HIS A 80 -1.02 18.45 6.45
N GLU A 81 -0.75 18.15 7.72
CA GLU A 81 0.02 19.02 8.62
C GLU A 81 1.41 19.37 8.10
N ASP A 82 2.14 18.41 7.51
CA ASP A 82 3.47 18.63 6.93
C ASP A 82 3.49 19.46 5.63
N LEU A 83 2.33 19.64 4.98
CA LEU A 83 2.22 20.43 3.75
C LEU A 83 1.72 21.85 4.01
N GLN A 84 1.32 22.16 5.25
CA GLN A 84 0.87 23.49 5.63
C GLN A 84 1.95 24.54 5.35
N GLY A 85 1.58 25.58 4.60
CA GLY A 85 2.47 26.68 4.22
C GLY A 85 3.39 26.41 3.03
N VAL A 86 3.37 25.22 2.42
CA VAL A 86 4.09 24.94 1.16
C VAL A 86 3.17 24.65 -0.04
N ILE A 87 1.87 24.47 0.20
CA ILE A 87 0.87 24.37 -0.87
C ILE A 87 0.78 25.69 -1.64
N TRP A 88 0.82 25.59 -2.98
CA TRP A 88 0.65 26.74 -3.85
C TRP A 88 -0.79 27.27 -3.78
N THR A 89 -0.94 28.60 -3.85
CA THR A 89 -2.24 29.27 -3.90
C THR A 89 -2.31 30.13 -5.15
N ASN A 90 -3.35 29.97 -5.97
CA ASN A 90 -3.63 30.85 -7.08
C ASN A 90 -4.07 32.22 -6.52
N ALA A 91 -3.21 33.23 -6.67
CA ALA A 91 -3.49 34.56 -6.15
C ALA A 91 -4.48 35.34 -7.02
N ASP A 92 -4.76 34.85 -8.23
CA ASP A 92 -5.67 35.46 -9.18
C ASP A 92 -7.11 34.90 -9.06
N GLU A 93 -7.35 33.93 -8.15
CA GLU A 93 -8.65 33.34 -7.85
C GLU A 93 -9.26 33.84 -6.53
N ILE A 94 -10.59 33.99 -6.50
CA ILE A 94 -11.35 34.25 -5.28
C ILE A 94 -12.04 32.94 -4.86
N PRO A 95 -11.64 32.33 -3.72
CA PRO A 95 -12.20 31.04 -3.31
C PRO A 95 -13.72 31.03 -3.18
N ASP A 96 -14.34 29.93 -3.61
CA ASP A 96 -15.75 29.60 -3.45
C ASP A 96 -16.74 30.61 -4.07
N ASN A 97 -16.32 31.37 -5.09
CA ASN A 97 -17.21 32.32 -5.76
C ASN A 97 -17.92 31.70 -6.97
N GLY A 98 -17.47 30.54 -7.45
CA GLY A 98 -18.05 29.82 -8.59
C GLY A 98 -17.73 30.43 -9.95
N ILE A 99 -16.70 31.28 -10.03
CA ILE A 99 -16.24 32.02 -11.20
C ILE A 99 -14.79 31.59 -11.50
N ASP A 100 -14.43 31.60 -12.77
CA ASP A 100 -13.04 31.52 -13.22
C ASP A 100 -12.53 32.96 -13.30
N ASP A 101 -11.86 33.43 -12.24
CA ASP A 101 -11.49 34.84 -12.06
C ASP A 101 -10.29 35.21 -12.95
N ASP A 102 -9.36 34.27 -13.14
CA ASP A 102 -8.16 34.47 -13.95
C ASP A 102 -8.35 34.14 -15.45
N ASN A 103 -9.51 33.59 -15.81
CA ASN A 103 -9.90 33.14 -17.16
C ASN A 103 -8.96 32.07 -17.75
N ASN A 104 -8.42 31.19 -16.90
CA ASN A 104 -7.55 30.09 -17.31
C ASN A 104 -8.33 28.84 -17.79
N GLY A 105 -9.66 28.81 -17.61
CA GLY A 105 -10.56 27.72 -17.97
C GLY A 105 -10.95 26.80 -16.81
N TYR A 106 -10.54 27.11 -15.58
CA TYR A 106 -10.77 26.33 -14.37
C TYR A 106 -11.43 27.21 -13.30
N ILE A 107 -12.62 26.82 -12.86
CA ILE A 107 -13.41 27.59 -11.87
C ILE A 107 -12.91 27.28 -10.46
N ASP A 108 -12.57 28.28 -9.66
CA ASP A 108 -12.13 28.15 -8.26
C ASP A 108 -10.86 27.25 -8.10
N ASP A 109 -9.87 27.33 -9.00
CA ASP A 109 -8.66 26.48 -8.97
C ASP A 109 -7.57 26.94 -7.96
N VAL A 110 -8.02 27.30 -6.75
CA VAL A 110 -7.25 27.95 -5.68
C VAL A 110 -5.95 27.21 -5.33
N HIS A 111 -5.95 25.88 -5.33
CA HIS A 111 -4.77 25.06 -4.98
C HIS A 111 -4.34 24.10 -6.09
N GLY A 112 -4.80 24.36 -7.32
CA GLY A 112 -4.63 23.49 -8.48
C GLY A 112 -5.95 22.90 -8.96
N TRP A 113 -5.86 21.90 -9.83
CA TRP A 113 -7.02 21.41 -10.57
C TRP A 113 -7.09 19.88 -10.65
N ASN A 114 -8.32 19.35 -10.62
CA ASN A 114 -8.60 17.94 -10.88
C ASN A 114 -9.01 17.74 -12.35
N PHE A 115 -8.17 17.05 -13.13
CA PHE A 115 -8.43 16.82 -14.56
C PHE A 115 -9.35 15.62 -14.86
N ILE A 116 -9.67 14.81 -13.85
CA ILE A 116 -10.49 13.60 -13.99
C ILE A 116 -11.93 13.89 -13.55
N GLY A 117 -12.10 14.68 -12.48
CA GLY A 117 -13.39 15.16 -12.00
C GLY A 117 -13.80 16.48 -12.67
N GLY A 118 -15.09 16.66 -12.97
CA GLY A 118 -15.65 17.99 -13.18
C GLY A 118 -15.81 18.73 -11.84
N LYS A 119 -16.52 19.86 -11.85
CA LYS A 119 -16.84 20.68 -10.66
C LYS A 119 -17.26 19.89 -9.40
N ASP A 120 -17.87 18.72 -9.58
CA ASP A 120 -18.38 17.88 -8.49
C ASP A 120 -17.35 16.89 -7.92
N GLY A 121 -16.06 17.01 -8.27
CA GLY A 121 -14.92 16.48 -7.52
C GLY A 121 -14.82 14.95 -7.37
N ASN A 122 -15.68 14.17 -8.00
CA ASN A 122 -15.82 12.77 -7.62
C ASN A 122 -14.90 11.84 -8.42
N VAL A 123 -13.67 11.71 -7.94
CA VAL A 123 -12.82 10.53 -8.13
C VAL A 123 -12.05 10.27 -6.86
N ASN A 124 -12.77 9.80 -5.83
CA ASN A 124 -12.17 9.27 -4.61
C ASN A 124 -11.24 8.08 -4.88
N GLU A 125 -11.29 7.50 -6.08
CA GLU A 125 -10.40 6.45 -6.52
C GLU A 125 -9.75 6.78 -7.87
N ASP A 126 -8.44 6.60 -7.95
CA ASP A 126 -7.71 6.64 -9.21
C ASP A 126 -8.29 5.57 -10.15
N THR A 127 -8.75 6.01 -11.32
CA THR A 127 -9.17 5.06 -12.35
C THR A 127 -7.91 4.43 -12.94
N ASN A 128 -7.49 3.29 -12.39
CA ASN A 128 -6.32 2.54 -12.82
C ASN A 128 -6.16 2.54 -14.37
N GLU A 129 -4.95 2.80 -14.87
CA GLU A 129 -4.64 2.94 -16.32
C GLU A 129 -5.20 1.77 -17.14
N PHE A 130 -5.13 0.58 -16.56
CA PHE A 130 -5.74 -0.63 -17.06
C PHE A 130 -7.26 -0.51 -17.32
N THR A 131 -8.02 0.01 -16.37
CA THR A 131 -9.48 0.16 -16.47
C THR A 131 -9.83 1.17 -17.56
N ARG A 132 -9.07 2.26 -17.69
CA ARG A 132 -9.25 3.24 -18.76
C ARG A 132 -9.01 2.62 -20.13
N ASN A 133 -7.93 1.84 -20.28
CA ASN A 133 -7.63 1.14 -21.52
C ASN A 133 -8.72 0.11 -21.87
N TYR A 134 -9.20 -0.66 -20.88
CA TYR A 134 -10.33 -1.57 -21.09
C TYR A 134 -11.57 -0.83 -21.58
N VAL A 135 -12.00 0.24 -20.91
CA VAL A 135 -13.19 1.01 -21.31
C VAL A 135 -13.05 1.59 -22.71
N ARG A 136 -11.88 2.14 -23.05
CA ARG A 136 -11.57 2.66 -24.39
C ARG A 136 -11.69 1.57 -25.45
N LEU A 137 -11.04 0.43 -25.23
CA LEU A 137 -10.98 -0.68 -26.18
C LEU A 137 -12.31 -1.43 -26.29
N LYS A 138 -13.05 -1.54 -25.19
CA LYS A 138 -14.40 -2.12 -25.15
C LYS A 138 -15.34 -1.40 -26.12
N LYS A 139 -15.34 -0.06 -26.14
CA LYS A 139 -16.14 0.74 -27.09
C LYS A 139 -15.85 0.39 -28.56
N GLN A 140 -14.63 -0.05 -28.87
CA GLN A 140 -14.19 -0.35 -30.24
C GLN A 140 -14.44 -1.82 -30.63
N PHE A 141 -14.31 -2.75 -29.70
CA PHE A 141 -14.22 -4.19 -30.00
C PHE A 141 -15.30 -5.06 -29.36
N GLU A 142 -16.14 -4.52 -28.48
CA GLU A 142 -17.25 -5.28 -27.89
C GLU A 142 -18.23 -5.75 -28.98
N GLY A 143 -18.48 -7.07 -29.02
CA GLY A 143 -19.39 -7.69 -29.99
C GLY A 143 -18.86 -7.77 -31.42
N VAL A 144 -17.64 -7.31 -31.70
CA VAL A 144 -17.02 -7.43 -33.03
C VAL A 144 -16.48 -8.84 -33.22
N ASP A 145 -16.81 -9.46 -34.36
CA ASP A 145 -16.23 -10.75 -34.75
C ASP A 145 -14.74 -10.58 -35.07
N GLU A 146 -13.88 -11.40 -34.45
CA GLU A 146 -12.43 -11.41 -34.66
C GLU A 146 -12.04 -11.43 -36.15
N LYS A 147 -12.84 -12.11 -36.99
CA LYS A 147 -12.60 -12.20 -38.44
C LYS A 147 -12.75 -10.86 -39.17
N LYS A 148 -13.44 -9.90 -38.57
CA LYS A 148 -13.66 -8.55 -39.10
C LYS A 148 -12.62 -7.55 -38.59
N ILE A 149 -11.70 -7.96 -37.73
CA ILE A 149 -10.64 -7.10 -37.20
C ILE A 149 -9.60 -6.85 -38.29
N SER A 150 -9.32 -5.57 -38.55
CA SER A 150 -8.33 -5.18 -39.55
C SER A 150 -6.92 -5.55 -39.09
N LYS A 151 -5.99 -5.71 -40.04
CA LYS A 151 -4.56 -5.94 -39.71
C LYS A 151 -3.97 -4.82 -38.85
N ARG A 152 -4.48 -3.58 -38.97
CA ARG A 152 -4.07 -2.41 -38.19
C ARG A 152 -4.55 -2.47 -36.75
N ASP A 153 -5.74 -3.03 -36.52
CA ASP A 153 -6.40 -3.05 -35.21
C ASP A 153 -6.09 -4.32 -34.40
N LYS A 154 -5.42 -5.30 -35.02
CA LYS A 154 -5.13 -6.60 -34.39
C LYS A 154 -4.40 -6.46 -33.05
N ALA A 155 -3.40 -5.59 -32.94
CA ALA A 155 -2.66 -5.38 -31.70
C ALA A 155 -3.56 -4.80 -30.58
N ALA A 156 -4.41 -3.84 -30.92
CA ALA A 156 -5.36 -3.24 -29.97
C ALA A 156 -6.46 -4.24 -29.56
N TYR A 157 -6.88 -5.12 -30.47
CA TYR A 157 -7.81 -6.21 -30.16
C TYR A 157 -7.19 -7.26 -29.23
N GLU A 158 -5.92 -7.64 -29.42
CA GLU A 158 -5.20 -8.52 -28.49
C GLU A 158 -5.04 -7.90 -27.11
N GLU A 159 -4.78 -6.59 -27.04
CA GLU A 159 -4.76 -5.82 -25.78
C GLU A 159 -6.13 -5.81 -25.11
N TYR A 160 -7.21 -5.63 -25.88
CA TYR A 160 -8.59 -5.69 -25.39
C TYR A 160 -8.91 -7.04 -24.75
N LEU A 161 -8.52 -8.16 -25.39
CA LEU A 161 -8.77 -9.49 -24.85
C LEU A 161 -8.03 -9.71 -23.53
N LYS A 162 -6.75 -9.31 -23.44
CA LYS A 162 -5.98 -9.37 -22.19
C LYS A 162 -6.60 -8.49 -21.10
N ALA A 163 -7.06 -7.30 -21.48
CA ALA A 163 -7.71 -6.39 -20.55
C ALA A 163 -9.05 -6.93 -20.05
N LYS A 164 -9.84 -7.53 -20.93
CA LYS A 164 -11.08 -8.20 -20.57
C LYS A 164 -10.84 -9.35 -19.60
N GLU A 165 -9.92 -10.24 -19.92
CA GLU A 165 -9.59 -11.40 -19.07
C GLU A 165 -9.12 -10.97 -17.67
N LYS A 166 -8.21 -9.98 -17.59
CA LYS A 166 -7.73 -9.47 -16.30
C LYS A 166 -8.85 -8.80 -15.50
N LEU A 167 -9.76 -8.07 -16.14
CA LEU A 167 -10.90 -7.45 -15.45
C LEU A 167 -11.86 -8.51 -14.92
N GLU A 168 -12.20 -9.53 -15.73
CA GLU A 168 -13.07 -10.63 -15.31
C GLU A 168 -12.48 -11.39 -14.12
N LYS A 169 -11.16 -11.64 -14.12
CA LYS A 169 -10.46 -12.25 -12.98
C LYS A 169 -10.48 -11.37 -11.73
N LEU A 170 -10.29 -10.06 -11.88
CA LEU A 170 -10.34 -9.11 -10.76
C LEU A 170 -11.75 -9.04 -10.17
N ILE A 171 -12.78 -8.96 -11.01
CA ILE A 171 -14.17 -8.96 -10.57
C ILE A 171 -14.47 -10.26 -9.83
N ALA A 172 -14.14 -11.43 -10.42
CA ALA A 172 -14.39 -12.72 -9.77
C ALA A 172 -13.70 -12.84 -8.41
N LYS A 173 -12.42 -12.47 -8.33
CA LYS A 173 -11.65 -12.48 -7.08
C LYS A 173 -12.23 -11.53 -6.04
N ASN A 174 -12.54 -10.29 -6.44
CA ASN A 174 -13.06 -9.29 -5.52
C ASN A 174 -14.47 -9.64 -5.05
N THR A 175 -15.33 -10.21 -5.90
CA THR A 175 -16.65 -10.71 -5.53
C THR A 175 -16.54 -11.88 -4.54
N GLU A 176 -15.66 -12.85 -4.80
CA GLU A 176 -15.43 -13.98 -3.86
C GLU A 176 -14.94 -13.48 -2.49
N GLN A 177 -13.99 -12.55 -2.50
CA GLN A 177 -13.45 -11.94 -1.28
C GLN A 177 -14.52 -11.13 -0.53
N TYR A 178 -15.33 -10.35 -1.24
CA TYR A 178 -16.46 -9.59 -0.70
C TYR A 178 -17.49 -10.51 -0.04
N GLU A 179 -17.92 -11.56 -0.74
CA GLU A 179 -18.86 -12.55 -0.21
C GLU A 179 -18.30 -13.24 1.04
N LEU A 180 -17.01 -13.55 1.07
CA LEU A 180 -16.35 -14.10 2.25
C LEU A 180 -16.42 -13.15 3.45
N TYR A 181 -16.06 -11.87 3.28
CA TYR A 181 -16.08 -10.89 4.36
C TYR A 181 -17.50 -10.57 4.83
N ASN A 182 -18.46 -10.45 3.91
CA ASN A 182 -19.85 -10.23 4.29
C ASN A 182 -20.42 -11.43 5.05
N ASN A 183 -20.17 -12.66 4.61
CA ASN A 183 -20.57 -13.85 5.38
C ASN A 183 -19.89 -13.90 6.75
N LEU A 184 -18.61 -13.52 6.83
CA LEU A 184 -17.90 -13.42 8.09
C LEU A 184 -18.58 -12.40 9.01
N TYR A 185 -18.80 -11.17 8.53
CA TYR A 185 -19.47 -10.10 9.27
C TYR A 185 -20.84 -10.54 9.79
N GLN A 186 -21.69 -11.13 8.94
CA GLN A 186 -23.02 -11.60 9.36
C GLN A 186 -22.92 -12.65 10.48
N ASN A 187 -22.01 -13.62 10.35
CA ASN A 187 -21.81 -14.65 11.37
C ASN A 187 -21.27 -14.08 12.70
N VAL A 188 -20.34 -13.11 12.63
CA VAL A 188 -19.79 -12.46 13.83
C VAL A 188 -20.88 -11.62 14.49
N SER A 189 -21.51 -10.70 13.74
CA SER A 189 -22.58 -9.83 14.23
C SER A 189 -23.68 -10.65 14.89
N GLN A 190 -24.19 -11.70 14.22
CA GLN A 190 -25.24 -12.54 14.78
C GLN A 190 -24.79 -13.26 16.06
N SER A 191 -23.55 -13.75 16.11
CA SER A 191 -23.00 -14.41 17.30
C SER A 191 -22.88 -13.44 18.47
N VAL A 192 -22.40 -12.22 18.21
CA VAL A 192 -22.27 -11.15 19.20
C VAL A 192 -23.64 -10.71 19.70
N ASP A 193 -24.58 -10.41 18.80
CA ASP A 193 -25.95 -9.99 19.16
C ASP A 193 -26.66 -11.06 19.99
N THR A 194 -26.53 -12.33 19.61
CA THR A 194 -27.11 -13.46 20.35
C THR A 194 -26.55 -13.53 21.77
N LEU A 195 -25.23 -13.40 21.94
CA LEU A 195 -24.60 -13.44 23.25
C LEU A 195 -24.95 -12.20 24.09
N LYS A 196 -25.01 -11.01 23.49
CA LYS A 196 -25.46 -9.76 24.16
C LYS A 196 -26.88 -9.92 24.71
N ILE A 197 -27.80 -10.44 23.90
CA ILE A 197 -29.19 -10.70 24.31
C ILE A 197 -29.25 -11.72 25.46
N LEU A 198 -28.53 -12.84 25.35
CA LEU A 198 -28.56 -13.91 26.35
C LEU A 198 -27.90 -13.53 27.68
N LEU A 199 -26.84 -12.71 27.63
CA LEU A 199 -26.13 -12.20 28.80
C LEU A 199 -26.73 -10.89 29.34
N MET A 200 -27.72 -10.31 28.65
CA MET A 200 -28.37 -9.05 28.99
C MET A 200 -27.37 -7.91 29.19
N THR A 201 -26.44 -7.76 28.23
CA THR A 201 -25.37 -6.75 28.25
C THR A 201 -25.30 -6.02 26.92
N ASP A 202 -24.92 -4.74 26.96
CA ASP A 202 -24.68 -3.92 25.77
C ASP A 202 -23.28 -4.13 25.19
N GLU A 203 -22.34 -4.60 26.00
CA GLU A 203 -20.94 -4.85 25.62
C GLU A 203 -20.51 -6.26 26.06
N LEU A 204 -19.77 -6.96 25.19
CA LEU A 204 -19.20 -8.26 25.52
C LEU A 204 -17.75 -8.10 25.92
N THR A 205 -17.38 -8.68 27.06
CA THR A 205 -15.96 -8.90 27.40
C THR A 205 -15.61 -10.36 27.18
N GLN A 206 -14.32 -10.65 26.97
CA GLN A 206 -13.83 -12.02 26.87
C GLN A 206 -14.27 -12.85 28.08
N GLU A 207 -14.15 -12.30 29.30
CA GLU A 207 -14.52 -12.95 30.56
C GLU A 207 -16.01 -13.31 30.61
N LEU A 208 -16.90 -12.40 30.17
CA LEU A 208 -18.33 -12.64 30.09
C LEU A 208 -18.63 -13.82 29.14
N VAL A 209 -18.03 -13.82 27.96
CA VAL A 209 -18.22 -14.88 26.97
C VAL A 209 -17.64 -16.22 27.45
N GLU A 210 -16.50 -16.21 28.15
CA GLU A 210 -15.91 -17.40 28.77
C GLU A 210 -16.82 -18.01 29.85
N SER A 211 -17.47 -17.16 30.64
CA SER A 211 -18.40 -17.58 31.69
C SER A 211 -19.72 -18.17 31.17
N PHE A 212 -20.12 -17.82 29.95
CA PHE A 212 -21.37 -18.27 29.34
C PHE A 212 -21.41 -19.81 29.17
N GLN A 213 -22.49 -20.45 29.59
CA GLN A 213 -22.67 -21.91 29.51
C GLN A 213 -23.92 -22.25 28.71
N SER A 214 -23.82 -23.22 27.81
CA SER A 214 -24.97 -23.74 27.06
C SER A 214 -24.72 -25.20 26.65
N ARG A 215 -25.81 -25.92 26.35
CA ARG A 215 -25.78 -27.26 25.72
C ARG A 215 -26.21 -27.22 24.25
N GLU A 216 -26.69 -26.08 23.78
CA GLU A 216 -27.13 -25.90 22.40
C GLU A 216 -25.92 -25.75 21.47
N PRO A 217 -25.77 -26.60 20.44
CA PRO A 217 -24.60 -26.56 19.56
C PRO A 217 -24.34 -25.19 18.91
N ASN A 218 -25.40 -24.50 18.50
CA ASN A 218 -25.29 -23.19 17.85
C ASN A 218 -24.77 -22.11 18.82
N LEU A 219 -25.13 -22.18 20.10
CA LEU A 219 -24.68 -21.24 21.13
C LEU A 219 -23.24 -21.52 21.55
N LEU A 220 -22.84 -22.79 21.57
CA LEU A 220 -21.43 -23.18 21.77
C LEU A 220 -20.56 -22.72 20.60
N PHE A 221 -21.07 -22.81 19.37
CA PHE A 221 -20.39 -22.25 18.20
C PHE A 221 -20.23 -20.74 18.31
N ALA A 222 -21.30 -20.00 18.59
CA ALA A 222 -21.25 -18.54 18.78
C ALA A 222 -20.23 -18.14 19.86
N LYS A 223 -20.25 -18.82 21.02
CA LYS A 223 -19.25 -18.63 22.08
C LYS A 223 -17.83 -18.87 21.58
N GLY A 224 -17.56 -20.03 20.98
CA GLY A 224 -16.23 -20.39 20.51
C GLY A 224 -15.71 -19.44 19.43
N PHE A 225 -16.61 -18.96 18.58
CA PHE A 225 -16.30 -18.04 17.50
C PHE A 225 -15.91 -16.65 18.03
N VAL A 226 -16.71 -16.07 18.94
CA VAL A 226 -16.41 -14.78 19.56
C VAL A 226 -15.12 -14.84 20.40
N LEU A 227 -14.87 -15.94 21.13
CA LEU A 227 -13.60 -16.13 21.84
C LEU A 227 -12.38 -16.23 20.92
N ASN A 228 -12.55 -16.76 19.71
CA ASN A 228 -11.47 -16.77 18.72
C ASN A 228 -11.12 -15.34 18.28
N ILE A 229 -12.13 -14.49 18.10
CA ILE A 229 -11.96 -13.08 17.72
C ILE A 229 -11.21 -12.34 18.83
N PHE A 230 -11.65 -12.44 20.09
CA PHE A 230 -10.92 -11.83 21.22
C PHE A 230 -9.44 -12.21 21.26
N ARG A 231 -9.12 -13.48 20.97
CA ARG A 231 -7.73 -13.94 20.89
C ARG A 231 -6.94 -13.31 19.75
N ASN A 232 -7.58 -13.03 18.61
CA ASN A 232 -6.93 -12.51 17.42
C ASN A 232 -6.78 -10.98 17.43
N ILE A 233 -7.77 -10.25 17.97
CA ILE A 233 -7.71 -8.79 18.07
C ILE A 233 -6.75 -8.33 19.18
N GLY A 234 -6.50 -9.18 20.19
CA GLY A 234 -5.61 -8.85 21.30
C GLY A 234 -6.30 -7.99 22.38
N PRO A 235 -5.71 -7.89 23.58
CA PRO A 235 -6.38 -7.33 24.76
C PRO A 235 -6.59 -5.81 24.72
N GLU A 236 -5.88 -5.11 23.83
CA GLU A 236 -5.94 -3.64 23.68
C GLU A 236 -7.09 -3.20 22.75
N ASN A 237 -7.64 -4.10 21.93
CA ASN A 237 -8.62 -3.79 20.89
C ASN A 237 -10.03 -4.23 21.29
N SER A 238 -11.03 -3.42 20.95
CA SER A 238 -12.43 -3.72 21.28
C SER A 238 -13.10 -4.59 20.21
N LEU A 239 -14.05 -5.43 20.65
CA LEU A 239 -14.85 -6.26 19.73
C LEU A 239 -15.74 -5.38 18.84
N GLU A 240 -16.23 -4.27 19.37
CA GLU A 240 -17.05 -3.28 18.69
C GLU A 240 -16.28 -2.56 17.57
N GLU A 241 -15.02 -2.18 17.81
CA GLU A 241 -14.15 -1.58 16.79
C GLU A 241 -13.84 -2.59 15.68
N PHE A 242 -13.50 -3.83 16.04
CA PHE A 242 -13.32 -4.91 15.07
C PHE A 242 -14.58 -5.14 14.22
N LEU A 243 -15.77 -5.11 14.83
CA LEU A 243 -17.03 -5.24 14.11
C LEU A 243 -17.29 -4.05 13.17
N SER A 244 -16.91 -2.84 13.57
CA SER A 244 -17.03 -1.64 12.73
C SER A 244 -16.12 -1.73 11.52
N GLU A 245 -14.83 -2.04 11.72
CA GLU A 245 -13.88 -2.22 10.63
C GLU A 245 -14.33 -3.34 9.69
N LEU A 246 -14.76 -4.48 10.24
CA LEU A 246 -15.23 -5.60 9.43
C LEU A 246 -16.45 -5.20 8.60
N LYS A 247 -17.38 -4.43 9.16
CA LYS A 247 -18.55 -3.89 8.45
C LYS A 247 -18.17 -2.97 7.31
N GLU A 248 -17.16 -2.11 7.49
CA GLU A 248 -16.67 -1.22 6.44
C GLU A 248 -16.00 -1.97 5.29
N THR A 249 -15.39 -3.12 5.59
CA THR A 249 -14.74 -3.98 4.59
C THR A 249 -15.67 -5.01 3.92
N SER A 250 -16.94 -5.08 4.34
CA SER A 250 -17.95 -6.07 3.92
C SER A 250 -19.15 -5.46 3.21
#